data_AF-A0A9P6ARW0-F1
#
_entry.id   AF-A0A9P6ARW0-F1
#
_cell.length_a   1.000
_cell.length_b   1.000
_cell.length_c   1.000
_cell.angle_alpha   90.00
_cell.angle_beta   90.00
_cell.angle_gamma   90.00
#
_symmetry.space_group_name_H-M   'P 1'
#
loop_
_entity.id
_entity.type
_entity.pdbx_description
1 polymer ?
#
loop_
_entity_poly.entity_id
_entity_poly.type
_entity_poly.pdbx_seq_one_letter_code
_entity_poly.pdbx_strand_id
1 'polypeptide(L)'
;MFGYTDVSGSVDGPAVSATRLNRLETHIDAWNNLDWVKCHMDGPLQGSDSGGLCQGIFVTYEYARVHCIQLPHPMRGIPFRTWTLDDFEFPVHQIAIDPSNNLLVVLSEQVPLLIGNYSSVKLPSNL
;
A
#
# COMPACT_ATOMS: atom_id res chain seq x y z
N MET A 1 3.05 63.89 10.90
CA MET A 1 4.49 63.60 10.72
C MET A 1 4.68 62.13 11.08
N PHE A 2 4.57 61.24 10.11
CA PHE A 2 4.67 59.79 10.32
C PHE A 2 6.14 59.40 10.14
N GLY A 3 6.77 58.97 11.23
CA GLY A 3 8.12 58.42 11.21
C GLY A 3 8.08 57.00 10.67
N TYR A 4 8.89 56.76 9.64
CA TYR A 4 9.25 55.42 9.17
C TYR A 4 9.97 54.68 10.31
N THR A 5 9.52 53.46 10.62
CA THR A 5 10.32 52.50 11.38
C THR A 5 10.73 51.36 10.44
N ASP A 6 12.04 51.37 10.22
CA ASP A 6 12.97 50.33 9.80
C ASP A 6 12.42 48.93 9.54
N VAL A 7 12.57 48.46 8.30
CA VAL A 7 12.32 47.08 7.87
C VAL A 7 13.62 46.30 8.09
N SER A 8 13.97 46.05 9.35
CA SER A 8 15.12 45.22 9.71
C SER A 8 14.78 44.35 10.91
N GLY A 9 14.13 43.23 10.61
CA GLY A 9 13.65 42.30 11.62
C GLY A 9 13.14 41.00 11.01
N SER A 10 13.83 40.50 9.98
CA SER A 10 13.67 39.09 9.60
C SER A 10 14.27 38.25 10.74
N VAL A 11 13.43 37.93 11.71
CA VAL A 11 13.65 36.76 12.56
C VAL A 11 13.63 35.59 11.61
N ASP A 12 14.80 35.06 11.29
CA ASP A 12 14.94 33.81 10.57
C ASP A 12 14.04 32.79 11.28
N GLY A 13 12.99 32.36 10.57
CA GLY A 13 12.18 31.26 11.03
C GLY A 13 13.10 30.08 11.36
N PRO A 14 12.74 29.22 12.32
CA PRO A 14 13.61 28.15 12.80
C PRO A 14 14.22 27.40 11.61
N ALA A 15 15.48 26.97 11.75
CA ALA A 15 16.39 26.39 10.73
C ALA A 15 15.86 25.19 9.89
N VAL A 16 14.58 24.88 10.02
CA VAL A 16 13.77 23.93 9.26
C VAL A 16 13.82 24.19 7.75
N SER A 17 14.02 25.44 7.30
CA SER A 17 14.07 25.79 5.87
C SER A 17 15.31 25.22 5.17
N ALA A 18 16.50 25.38 5.76
CA ALA A 18 17.76 24.92 5.19
C ALA A 18 17.83 23.38 5.11
N THR A 19 17.34 22.68 6.15
CA THR A 19 17.28 21.21 6.14
C THR A 19 16.31 20.70 5.07
N ARG A 20 15.19 21.39 4.85
CA ARG A 20 14.20 21.03 3.83
C ARG A 20 14.74 21.29 2.42
N LEU A 21 15.42 22.42 2.21
CA LEU A 21 16.04 22.75 0.93
C LEU A 21 17.10 21.69 0.55
N ASN A 22 18.00 21.36 1.48
CA ASN A 22 19.04 20.36 1.25
C ASN A 22 18.45 18.97 0.90
N ARG A 23 17.37 18.55 1.58
CA ARG A 23 16.65 17.31 1.22
C ARG A 23 16.03 17.38 -0.17
N LEU A 24 15.53 18.54 -0.59
CA LEU A 24 14.95 18.72 -1.92
C LEU A 24 16.03 18.66 -3.01
N GLU A 25 17.15 19.35 -2.80
CA GLU A 25 18.30 19.33 -3.71
C GLU A 25 18.83 17.90 -3.88
N THR A 26 19.03 17.19 -2.76
CA THR A 26 19.42 15.77 -2.78
C THR A 26 18.42 14.91 -3.57
N HIS A 27 17.12 15.17 -3.45
CA HIS A 27 16.10 14.43 -4.21
C HIS A 27 16.16 14.74 -5.71
N ILE A 28 16.33 16.02 -6.08
CA ILE A 28 16.43 16.47 -7.47
C ILE A 28 17.66 15.85 -8.13
N ASP A 29 18.80 15.87 -7.43
CA ASP A 29 20.05 15.29 -7.93
C ASP A 29 19.92 13.78 -8.11
N ALA A 30 19.32 13.06 -7.17
CA ALA A 30 19.06 11.62 -7.31
C ALA A 30 18.12 11.31 -8.49
N TRP A 31 17.12 12.16 -8.74
CA TRP A 31 16.21 12.00 -9.88
C TRP A 31 16.92 12.22 -11.22
N ASN A 32 17.74 13.28 -11.31
CA ASN A 32 18.46 13.63 -12.54
C ASN A 32 19.52 12.61 -12.93
N ASN A 33 20.17 11.99 -11.94
CA ASN A 33 21.23 11.01 -12.18
C ASN A 33 20.70 9.56 -12.27
N LEU A 34 19.38 9.36 -12.11
CA LEU A 34 18.78 8.02 -11.95
C LEU A 34 19.43 7.22 -10.81
N ASP A 35 20.03 7.91 -9.84
CA ASP A 35 20.70 7.36 -8.66
C ASP A 35 19.67 7.05 -7.56
N TRP A 36 18.49 6.57 -7.95
CA TRP A 36 17.56 6.01 -7.00
C TRP A 36 18.28 4.82 -6.37
N VAL A 37 18.57 4.93 -5.08
CA VAL A 37 19.23 3.92 -4.26
C VAL A 37 18.79 2.54 -4.76
N LYS A 38 19.75 1.76 -5.30
CA LYS A 38 19.51 0.39 -5.76
C LYS A 38 19.04 -0.43 -4.57
N CYS A 39 17.75 -0.38 -4.29
CA CYS A 39 17.11 -1.19 -3.28
C CYS A 39 16.88 -2.54 -3.92
N HIS A 40 17.93 -3.37 -3.91
CA HIS A 40 17.77 -4.78 -4.16
C HIS A 40 16.96 -5.34 -2.98
N MET A 41 15.72 -5.73 -3.26
CA MET A 41 14.86 -6.34 -2.26
C MET A 41 14.74 -7.82 -2.58
N ASP A 42 15.33 -8.63 -1.71
CA ASP A 42 15.06 -10.05 -1.68
C ASP A 42 13.67 -10.24 -1.06
N GLY A 43 12.67 -10.44 -1.92
CA GLY A 43 11.29 -10.66 -1.52
C GLY A 43 10.63 -11.66 -2.46
N PRO A 44 9.64 -12.44 -1.98
CA PRO A 44 8.94 -13.41 -2.81
C PRO A 44 8.08 -12.67 -3.84
N LEU A 45 8.69 -12.35 -4.99
CA LEU A 45 7.96 -12.04 -6.23
C LEU A 45 7.52 -13.33 -6.94
N GLN A 46 7.91 -14.50 -6.42
CA GLN A 46 7.51 -15.78 -6.97
C GLN A 46 6.13 -16.16 -6.44
N GLY A 47 5.16 -16.29 -7.35
CA GLY A 47 3.93 -17.04 -7.11
C GLY A 47 2.60 -16.29 -7.28
N SER A 48 2.58 -14.98 -7.53
CA SER A 48 1.31 -14.27 -7.73
C SER A 48 1.11 -13.79 -9.16
N ASP A 49 0.06 -14.29 -9.82
CA ASP A 49 -0.39 -13.81 -11.13
C ASP A 49 -0.96 -12.37 -11.07
N SER A 50 -1.18 -11.83 -9.88
CA SER A 50 -1.55 -10.42 -9.71
C SER A 50 -1.13 -9.83 -8.37
N GLY A 51 -0.76 -8.55 -8.41
CA GLY A 51 -0.32 -7.76 -7.28
C GLY A 51 -0.51 -6.28 -7.57
N GLY A 52 -0.42 -5.46 -6.52
CA GLY A 52 -0.65 -4.02 -6.61
C GLY A 52 0.32 -3.25 -5.74
N LEU A 53 0.72 -2.06 -6.20
CA LEU A 53 1.51 -1.11 -5.43
C LEU A 53 0.62 0.08 -5.04
N CYS A 54 0.46 0.33 -3.74
CA CYS A 54 -0.30 1.48 -3.26
C CYS A 54 0.44 2.14 -2.07
N GLN A 55 0.70 3.44 -2.19
CA GLN A 55 1.38 4.25 -1.16
C GLN A 55 2.71 3.68 -0.62
N GLY A 56 3.47 2.98 -1.46
CA GLY A 56 4.73 2.36 -1.05
C GLY A 56 4.55 1.02 -0.32
N ILE A 57 3.34 0.45 -0.32
CA ILE A 57 3.09 -0.94 0.06
C ILE A 57 2.81 -1.72 -1.21
N PHE A 58 3.66 -2.70 -1.49
CA PHE A 58 3.44 -3.68 -2.54
C PHE A 58 2.74 -4.89 -1.93
N VAL A 59 1.66 -5.33 -2.57
CA VAL A 59 0.84 -6.44 -2.10
C VAL A 59 0.69 -7.47 -3.20
N THR A 60 0.92 -8.72 -2.83
CA THR A 60 0.69 -9.90 -3.66
C THR A 60 -0.16 -10.88 -2.87
N TYR A 61 -0.72 -11.88 -3.53
CA TYR A 61 -1.46 -12.93 -2.85
C TYR A 61 -1.26 -14.28 -3.52
N GLU A 62 -1.42 -15.33 -2.72
CA GLU A 62 -1.36 -16.73 -3.15
C GLU A 62 -2.42 -17.50 -2.36
N TYR A 63 -3.39 -18.09 -3.07
CA TYR A 63 -4.49 -18.85 -2.48
C TYR A 63 -5.15 -18.08 -1.32
N ALA A 64 -4.96 -18.48 -0.06
CA ALA A 64 -5.58 -17.90 1.12
C ALA A 64 -4.59 -17.02 1.92
N ARG A 65 -3.58 -16.45 1.26
CA ARG A 65 -2.55 -15.60 1.87
C ARG A 65 -2.34 -14.33 1.10
N VAL A 66 -2.13 -13.23 1.80
CA VAL A 66 -1.77 -11.93 1.23
C VAL A 66 -0.41 -11.52 1.78
N HIS A 67 0.57 -11.34 0.91
CA HIS A 67 1.90 -10.88 1.27
C HIS A 67 2.02 -9.37 1.06
N CYS A 68 2.53 -8.68 2.06
CA CYS A 68 2.69 -7.24 2.05
C CYS A 68 4.16 -6.86 2.24
N ILE A 69 4.63 -5.94 1.41
CA ILE A 69 5.99 -5.40 1.44
C ILE A 69 5.89 -3.88 1.49
N GLN A 70 6.31 -3.28 2.60
CA GLN A 70 6.52 -1.85 2.70
C GLN A 70 7.88 -1.49 2.11
N LEU A 71 7.85 -0.77 0.99
CA LEU A 71 9.04 -0.25 0.35
C LEU A 71 9.69 0.80 1.28
N PRO A 72 11.01 0.72 1.48
CA PRO A 72 11.73 1.69 2.27
C PRO A 72 11.73 3.04 1.57
N HIS A 73 11.71 4.10 2.36
CA HIS A 73 11.88 5.46 1.86
C HIS A 73 12.87 6.21 2.76
N PRO A 74 14.18 6.11 2.49
CA PRO A 74 15.23 6.65 3.35
C PRO A 74 15.03 8.14 3.69
N MET A 75 14.62 8.94 2.69
CA MET A 75 14.40 10.38 2.88
C MET A 75 13.21 10.73 3.80
N ARG A 76 12.25 9.79 3.94
CA ARG A 76 11.10 9.93 4.82
C ARG A 76 11.27 9.14 6.12
N GLY A 77 12.42 8.48 6.32
CA GLY A 77 12.68 7.62 7.47
C GLY A 77 11.77 6.38 7.52
N ILE A 78 11.20 5.97 6.39
CA ILE A 78 10.32 4.80 6.33
C ILE A 78 11.19 3.55 6.17
N PRO A 79 11.16 2.61 7.13
CA PRO A 79 11.95 1.37 7.03
C PRO A 79 11.29 0.37 6.08
N PHE A 80 12.09 -0.58 5.61
CA PHE A 80 11.58 -1.78 4.96
C PHE A 80 10.85 -2.66 5.98
N ARG A 81 9.68 -3.18 5.63
CA ARG A 81 8.93 -4.14 6.45
C ARG A 81 8.22 -5.15 5.55
N THR A 82 8.12 -6.38 6.03
CA THR A 82 7.30 -7.41 5.42
C THR A 82 6.35 -7.98 6.46
N TRP A 83 5.14 -8.32 6.02
CA TRP A 83 4.18 -9.06 6.83
C TRP A 83 3.29 -9.87 5.90
N THR A 84 2.64 -10.89 6.46
CA THR A 84 1.67 -11.70 5.73
C THR A 84 0.36 -11.68 6.51
N LEU A 85 -0.74 -11.62 5.76
CA LEU A 85 -2.08 -11.88 6.27
C LEU A 85 -2.43 -13.29 5.84
N ASP A 86 -2.43 -14.19 6.80
CA ASP A 86 -2.77 -15.60 6.64
C ASP A 86 -4.20 -15.84 7.15
N ASP A 87 -4.68 -17.09 7.03
CA ASP A 87 -5.93 -17.57 7.61
C ASP A 87 -7.22 -16.98 7.02
N PHE A 88 -7.21 -16.60 5.74
CA PHE A 88 -8.47 -16.39 5.03
C PHE A 88 -9.20 -17.74 4.88
N GLU A 89 -10.46 -17.84 5.32
CA GLU A 89 -11.29 -19.04 5.16
C GLU A 89 -11.72 -19.29 3.69
N PHE A 90 -11.19 -18.52 2.75
CA PHE A 90 -11.55 -18.52 1.34
C PHE A 90 -10.33 -18.27 0.45
N PRO A 91 -10.32 -18.78 -0.79
CA PRO A 91 -9.30 -18.43 -1.75
C PRO A 91 -9.44 -16.97 -2.18
N VAL A 92 -8.34 -16.23 -2.10
CA VAL A 92 -8.18 -14.88 -2.63
C VAL A 92 -8.08 -14.97 -4.15
N HIS A 93 -8.97 -14.26 -4.83
CA HIS A 93 -9.01 -14.16 -6.29
C HIS A 93 -8.59 -12.77 -6.78
N GLN A 94 -8.75 -11.75 -5.94
CA GLN A 94 -8.33 -10.39 -6.28
C GLN A 94 -8.14 -9.58 -5.01
N ILE A 95 -7.24 -8.60 -5.07
CA ILE A 95 -7.02 -7.61 -4.02
C ILE A 95 -7.21 -6.19 -4.57
N ALA A 96 -7.72 -5.30 -3.73
CA ALA A 96 -7.76 -3.86 -3.99
C ALA A 96 -7.41 -3.09 -2.71
N ILE A 97 -6.70 -1.98 -2.87
CA ILE A 97 -6.26 -1.14 -1.75
C ILE A 97 -6.91 0.23 -1.92
N ASP A 98 -7.70 0.64 -0.93
CA ASP A 98 -8.18 2.01 -0.82
C ASP A 98 -7.45 2.69 0.34
N PRO A 99 -6.44 3.51 0.03
CA PRO A 99 -5.65 4.12 1.07
C PRO A 99 -6.33 5.33 1.71
N SER A 100 -7.41 5.86 1.11
CA SER A 100 -8.15 6.99 1.69
C SER A 100 -8.93 6.57 2.94
N ASN A 101 -9.38 5.30 2.96
CA ASN A 101 -10.11 4.69 4.08
C ASN A 101 -9.25 3.70 4.88
N ASN A 102 -7.97 3.54 4.53
CA ASN A 102 -7.08 2.53 5.11
C ASN A 102 -7.67 1.10 5.01
N LEU A 103 -8.23 0.76 3.83
CA LEU A 103 -8.89 -0.51 3.58
C LEU A 103 -8.09 -1.37 2.61
N LEU A 104 -7.95 -2.65 2.96
CA LEU A 104 -7.56 -3.73 2.06
C LEU A 104 -8.83 -4.55 1.76
N VAL A 105 -9.25 -4.57 0.50
CA VAL A 105 -10.36 -5.37 0.03
C VAL A 105 -9.80 -6.64 -0.57
N VAL A 106 -10.26 -7.78 -0.04
CA VAL A 106 -9.91 -9.10 -0.53
C VAL A 106 -11.18 -9.71 -1.11
N LEU A 107 -11.14 -10.03 -2.40
CA LEU A 107 -12.25 -10.61 -3.13
C LEU A 107 -12.00 -12.11 -3.28
N SER A 108 -13.02 -12.89 -2.95
CA SER A 108 -13.07 -14.31 -3.26
C SER A 108 -13.98 -14.54 -4.45
N GLU A 109 -13.61 -15.48 -5.30
CA GLU A 109 -14.53 -16.01 -6.29
C GLU A 109 -15.50 -16.95 -5.57
N GLN A 110 -16.74 -16.51 -5.37
CA GLN A 110 -17.80 -17.46 -5.05
C GLN A 110 -17.97 -18.37 -6.27
N VAL A 111 -17.40 -19.57 -6.21
CA VAL A 111 -17.87 -20.65 -7.08
C VAL A 111 -19.32 -20.89 -6.67
N PRO A 112 -20.32 -20.66 -7.55
CA PRO A 112 -21.67 -21.08 -7.24
C PRO A 112 -21.61 -22.59 -7.07
N LEU A 113 -21.91 -23.09 -5.87
CA LEU A 113 -22.17 -24.51 -5.66
C LEU A 113 -23.46 -24.89 -6.40
N LEU A 114 -23.41 -24.98 -7.73
CA LEU A 114 -24.45 -25.60 -8.55
C LEU A 114 -24.37 -27.13 -8.49
N ILE A 115 -24.15 -27.68 -7.29
CA ILE A 115 -24.46 -29.07 -6.98
C ILE A 115 -25.24 -29.11 -5.67
N GLY A 116 -26.27 -28.28 -5.60
CA GLY A 116 -27.40 -28.56 -4.72
C GLY A 116 -28.19 -29.71 -5.33
N ASN A 117 -27.97 -30.93 -4.82
CA ASN A 117 -28.88 -32.06 -5.08
C ASN A 117 -30.28 -31.67 -4.60
N TYR A 118 -31.13 -31.20 -5.52
CA TYR A 118 -32.56 -31.04 -5.25
C TYR A 118 -33.14 -32.45 -5.08
N SER A 119 -33.24 -32.90 -3.83
CA SER A 119 -34.13 -34.01 -3.48
C SER A 119 -35.52 -33.42 -3.26
N SER A 120 -36.35 -33.49 -4.30
CA SER A 120 -37.76 -33.18 -4.17
C SER A 120 -38.42 -34.24 -3.29
N VAL A 121 -38.73 -33.86 -2.05
CA VAL A 121 -39.60 -34.65 -1.17
C VAL A 121 -41.03 -34.49 -1.70
N LYS A 122 -41.57 -35.55 -2.31
CA LYS A 122 -43.01 -35.66 -2.60
C LYS A 122 -43.76 -35.69 -1.27
N LEU A 123 -44.62 -34.70 -1.04
CA LEU A 123 -45.65 -34.81 -0.01
C LEU A 123 -46.61 -35.95 -0.39
N PRO A 124 -47.02 -36.81 0.56
CA PRO A 124 -47.98 -37.86 0.28
C PRO A 124 -49.33 -37.22 -0.07
N SER A 125 -49.79 -37.48 -1.30
CA SER A 125 -51.14 -37.17 -1.75
C SER A 125 -52.11 -38.12 -1.06
N ASN A 126 -52.59 -37.74 0.12
CA ASN A 126 -53.83 -38.21 0.74
C ASN A 126 -54.22 -37.21 1.83
N LEU A 127 -55.10 -36.28 1.48
CA LEU A 127 -56.20 -35.74 2.29
C LEU A 127 -57.17 -35.01 1.35
#